data_AF-A0A2D8ZAP0-F1
#
_entry.id   AF-A0A2D8ZAP0-F1
#
_cell.length_a   1.000
_cell.length_b   1.000
_cell.length_c   1.000
_cell.angle_alpha   90.00
_cell.angle_beta   90.00
_cell.angle_gamma   90.00
#
_symmetry.space_group_name_H-M   'P 1'
#
loop_
_entity.id
_entity.type
_entity.pdbx_description
1 polymer ?
#
loop_
_entity_poly.entity_id
_entity_poly.type
_entity_poly.pdbx_seq_one_letter_code
_entity_poly.pdbx_strand_id
1 'polypeptide(L)'
;MKKSLFIFALLMNFQTDVLSDENNYLFKQEKILPANEVFVISTKNENNKIYVEWRIRENYYLYFDSIKIQNKKEPIRYKILESSVYETEDEYFGKTKIYKDYLKIVFNDNYDESDHAIFYQGCAEQGFCYPIQKYIL
;
A
#
# COMPACT_ATOMS: atom_id res chain seq x y z
N MET A 1 24.26 -9.07 82.76
CA MET A 1 23.15 -9.67 81.98
C MET A 1 22.59 -8.59 81.04
N LYS A 2 23.17 -8.43 79.85
CA LYS A 2 22.49 -8.58 78.54
C LYS A 2 20.97 -8.41 78.57
N LYS A 3 20.48 -7.38 77.86
CA LYS A 3 19.49 -7.51 76.76
C LYS A 3 19.37 -6.15 76.05
N SER A 4 20.25 -5.95 75.07
CA SER A 4 20.10 -4.93 74.03
C SER A 4 18.86 -5.28 73.20
N LEU A 5 17.91 -4.36 73.10
CA LEU A 5 16.76 -4.50 72.21
C LEU A 5 17.15 -3.84 70.87
N PHE A 6 17.60 -4.65 69.92
CA PHE A 6 17.83 -4.21 68.55
C PHE A 6 16.48 -3.94 67.88
N ILE A 7 16.18 -2.67 67.60
CA ILE A 7 15.10 -2.30 66.68
C ILE A 7 15.60 -2.61 65.27
N PHE A 8 15.04 -3.63 64.64
CA PHE A 8 15.30 -3.99 63.25
C PHE A 8 14.62 -2.95 62.35
N ALA A 9 15.39 -1.96 61.90
CA ALA A 9 14.93 -1.03 60.88
C ALA A 9 14.77 -1.79 59.56
N LEU A 10 13.52 -2.09 59.20
CA LEU A 10 13.14 -2.62 57.89
C LEU A 10 13.27 -1.49 56.87
N LEU A 11 14.42 -1.40 56.20
CA LEU A 11 14.58 -0.58 55.00
C LEU A 11 13.74 -1.22 53.89
N MET A 12 12.50 -0.72 53.72
CA MET A 12 11.75 -0.91 52.49
C MET A 12 12.53 -0.22 51.36
N ASN A 13 13.25 -1.00 50.57
CA ASN A 13 13.70 -0.55 49.26
C ASN A 13 12.45 -0.35 48.39
N PHE A 14 11.95 0.88 48.33
CA PHE A 14 10.99 1.30 47.32
C PHE A 14 11.76 1.38 45.99
N GLN A 15 11.86 0.26 45.28
CA GLN A 15 12.29 0.27 43.89
C GLN A 15 11.12 0.86 43.09
N THR A 16 11.22 2.15 42.78
CA THR A 16 10.37 2.76 41.76
C THR A 16 10.89 2.29 40.41
N ASP A 17 10.28 1.25 39.86
CA ASP A 17 10.39 0.93 38.45
C ASP A 17 9.70 2.05 37.67
N VAL A 18 10.44 3.12 37.36
CA VAL A 18 10.01 4.12 36.39
C VAL A 18 10.05 3.44 35.04
N LEU A 19 8.86 3.15 34.53
CA LEU A 19 8.58 2.58 33.22
C LEU A 19 9.27 3.42 32.15
N SER A 20 10.24 2.82 31.46
CA SER A 20 10.78 3.28 30.19
C SER A 20 9.74 3.06 29.09
N ASP A 21 8.71 3.89 29.05
CA ASP A 21 7.72 3.93 27.97
C ASP A 21 7.95 5.14 27.04
N GLU A 22 9.16 5.26 26.49
CA GLU A 22 9.46 6.27 25.46
C GLU A 22 9.37 5.72 24.03
N ASN A 23 9.13 4.42 23.85
CA ASN A 23 9.18 3.78 22.52
C ASN A 23 7.81 3.43 21.93
N ASN A 24 6.70 3.65 22.65
CA ASN A 24 5.37 3.21 22.21
C ASN A 24 4.52 4.32 21.56
N TYR A 25 5.07 5.54 21.43
CA TYR A 25 4.41 6.64 20.73
C TYR A 25 4.64 6.64 19.20
N LEU A 26 5.58 5.82 18.69
CA LEU A 26 5.99 5.86 17.27
C LEU A 26 5.34 4.78 16.39
N PHE A 27 4.61 3.82 16.95
CA PHE A 27 3.85 2.84 16.17
C PHE A 27 2.43 2.70 16.69
N LYS A 28 1.60 3.72 16.46
CA LYS A 28 0.18 3.47 16.28
C LYS A 28 0.07 2.57 15.05
N GLN A 29 0.08 1.26 15.26
CA GLN A 29 -0.04 0.26 14.20
C GLN A 29 -1.45 0.33 13.62
N GLU A 30 -1.70 1.34 12.80
CA GLU A 30 -2.77 1.23 11.81
C GLU A 30 -2.41 0.02 10.96
N LYS A 31 -3.30 -0.96 10.96
CA LYS A 31 -3.13 -2.21 10.21
C LYS A 31 -2.95 -1.86 8.74
N ILE A 32 -1.72 -1.98 8.24
CA ILE A 32 -1.42 -1.84 6.82
C ILE A 32 -2.17 -2.95 6.08
N LEU A 33 -3.07 -2.55 5.20
CA LEU A 33 -3.84 -3.49 4.39
C LEU A 33 -2.97 -4.05 3.26
N PRO A 34 -3.20 -5.27 2.81
CA PRO A 34 -2.58 -5.78 1.59
C PRO A 34 -2.96 -4.94 0.35
N ALA A 35 -2.03 -4.83 -0.61
CA ALA A 35 -2.25 -4.04 -1.84
C ALA A 35 -3.50 -4.48 -2.63
N ASN A 36 -3.79 -5.78 -2.66
CA ASN A 36 -4.96 -6.35 -3.35
C ASN A 36 -6.29 -6.08 -2.64
N GLU A 37 -6.28 -5.65 -1.38
CA GLU A 37 -7.49 -5.20 -0.66
C GLU A 37 -7.81 -3.72 -0.92
N VAL A 38 -6.82 -2.93 -1.34
CA VAL A 38 -6.97 -1.48 -1.56
C VAL A 38 -6.96 -1.09 -3.04
N PHE A 39 -6.36 -1.91 -3.90
CA PHE A 39 -6.37 -1.79 -5.37
C PHE A 39 -7.02 -3.03 -5.97
N VAL A 40 -8.34 -3.12 -5.85
CA VAL A 40 -9.10 -4.31 -6.26
C VAL A 40 -9.25 -4.34 -7.78
N ILE A 41 -8.66 -5.34 -8.43
CA ILE A 41 -8.71 -5.52 -9.88
C ILE A 41 -9.88 -6.42 -10.27
N SER A 42 -10.58 -6.04 -11.33
CA SER A 42 -11.53 -6.90 -12.05
C SER A 42 -11.30 -6.84 -13.56
N THR A 43 -11.55 -7.93 -14.26
CA THR A 43 -11.20 -8.10 -15.67
C THR A 43 -12.37 -8.68 -16.45
N LYS A 44 -12.48 -8.28 -17.72
CA LYS A 44 -13.48 -8.82 -18.66
C LYS A 44 -12.85 -8.93 -20.04
N ASN A 45 -13.03 -10.08 -20.69
CA ASN A 45 -12.59 -10.32 -22.06
C ASN A 45 -13.80 -10.32 -23.00
N GLU A 46 -13.75 -9.51 -24.05
CA GLU A 46 -14.83 -9.39 -25.03
C GLU A 46 -14.29 -8.85 -26.37
N ASN A 47 -14.62 -9.52 -27.49
CA ASN A 47 -14.27 -9.06 -28.85
C ASN A 47 -12.77 -8.74 -29.04
N ASN A 48 -11.87 -9.67 -28.64
CA ASN A 48 -10.41 -9.50 -28.67
C ASN A 48 -9.92 -8.26 -27.91
N LYS A 49 -10.62 -7.87 -26.85
CA LYS A 49 -10.22 -6.81 -25.94
C LYS A 49 -10.31 -7.28 -24.50
N ILE A 50 -9.35 -6.82 -23.71
CA ILE A 50 -9.31 -7.00 -22.27
C ILE A 50 -9.63 -5.67 -21.63
N TYR A 51 -10.66 -5.66 -20.81
CA TYR A 51 -11.07 -4.55 -19.98
C TYR A 51 -10.57 -4.80 -18.57
N VAL A 52 -9.91 -3.81 -17.98
CA VAL A 52 -9.37 -3.90 -16.61
C VAL A 52 -9.89 -2.71 -15.82
N GLU A 53 -10.45 -2.99 -14.66
CA GLU A 53 -10.95 -1.98 -13.72
C GLU A 53 -10.23 -2.16 -12.38
N TRP A 54 -9.64 -1.08 -11.89
CA TRP A 54 -9.25 -0.94 -10.50
C TRP A 54 -10.34 -0.20 -9.76
N ARG A 55 -10.78 -0.75 -8.63
CA ARG A 55 -11.45 0.01 -7.56
C ARG A 55 -10.42 0.33 -6.50
N ILE A 56 -10.23 1.61 -6.26
CA ILE A 56 -9.21 2.15 -5.37
C ILE A 56 -9.91 2.58 -4.10
N ARG A 57 -9.52 2.01 -2.97
CA ARG A 57 -10.08 2.36 -1.67
C ARG A 57 -9.78 3.83 -1.35
N GLU A 58 -10.71 4.48 -0.65
CA GLU A 58 -10.53 5.85 -0.13
C GLU A 58 -9.20 5.99 0.63
N ASN A 59 -8.53 7.14 0.45
CA ASN A 59 -7.19 7.46 0.96
C ASN A 59 -6.04 6.62 0.37
N TYR A 60 -6.29 5.96 -0.77
CA TYR A 60 -5.27 5.33 -1.59
C TYR A 60 -5.33 5.88 -3.02
N TYR A 61 -4.21 5.78 -3.73
CA TYR A 61 -4.12 6.21 -5.12
C TYR A 61 -3.10 5.39 -5.91
N LEU A 62 -3.27 5.33 -7.23
CA LEU A 62 -2.31 4.74 -8.16
C LEU A 62 -1.54 5.84 -8.88
N TYR A 63 -0.24 5.65 -9.11
CA TYR A 63 0.54 6.57 -9.93
C TYR A 63 0.19 6.41 -11.41
N PHE A 64 -0.03 7.55 -12.08
CA PHE A 64 -0.42 7.61 -13.49
C PHE A 64 0.57 6.85 -14.39
N ASP A 65 1.87 7.12 -14.22
CA ASP A 65 2.94 6.55 -15.06
C ASP A 65 3.34 5.10 -14.66
N SER A 66 2.75 4.55 -13.60
CA SER A 66 3.09 3.20 -13.13
C SER A 66 2.37 2.10 -13.89
N ILE A 67 1.25 2.41 -14.55
CA ILE A 67 0.40 1.42 -15.21
C ILE A 67 1.08 0.95 -16.50
N LYS A 68 1.50 -0.32 -16.51
CA LYS A 68 2.15 -0.97 -17.66
C LYS A 68 1.54 -2.32 -17.92
N ILE A 69 1.38 -2.66 -19.18
CA ILE A 69 0.87 -3.96 -19.62
C ILE A 69 1.89 -4.57 -20.56
N GLN A 70 2.14 -5.87 -20.42
CA GLN A 70 2.99 -6.61 -21.33
C GLN A 70 2.47 -8.03 -21.55
N ASN A 71 2.80 -8.62 -22.69
CA ASN A 71 2.67 -10.05 -22.95
C ASN A 71 4.07 -10.62 -23.20
N LYS A 72 4.50 -11.61 -22.41
CA LYS A 72 5.85 -12.23 -22.54
C LYS A 72 7.03 -11.25 -22.69
N LYS A 73 6.92 -10.04 -22.11
CA LYS A 73 7.85 -8.87 -22.15
C LYS A 73 7.61 -7.84 -23.27
N GLU A 74 6.71 -8.09 -24.21
CA GLU A 74 6.34 -7.09 -25.20
C GLU A 74 5.34 -6.08 -24.60
N PRO A 75 5.63 -4.77 -24.62
CA PRO A 75 4.74 -3.77 -24.05
C PRO A 75 3.47 -3.62 -24.88
N ILE A 76 2.33 -3.59 -24.22
CA ILE A 76 1.01 -3.42 -24.82
C ILE A 76 0.49 -2.01 -24.49
N ARG A 77 0.03 -1.31 -25.53
CA ARG A 77 -0.65 -0.02 -25.35
C ARG A 77 -2.09 -0.26 -24.89
N TYR A 78 -2.51 0.51 -23.90
CA TYR A 78 -3.89 0.57 -23.45
C TYR A 78 -4.50 1.94 -23.72
N LYS A 79 -5.82 2.03 -23.60
CA LYS A 79 -6.58 3.27 -23.59
C LYS A 79 -7.29 3.38 -22.25
N ILE A 80 -7.27 4.57 -21.66
CA ILE A 80 -8.11 4.89 -20.49
C ILE A 80 -9.52 5.11 -21.01
N LEU A 81 -10.47 4.36 -20.44
CA LEU A 81 -11.90 4.51 -20.71
C LEU A 81 -12.55 5.45 -19.71
N GLU A 82 -12.15 5.36 -18.45
CA GLU A 82 -12.77 6.09 -17.35
C GLU A 82 -11.76 6.26 -16.22
N SER A 83 -11.55 7.50 -15.78
CA SER A 83 -10.80 7.84 -14.57
C SER A 83 -10.88 9.35 -14.33
N SER A 84 -10.79 9.75 -13.06
CA SER A 84 -10.36 11.10 -12.70
C SER A 84 -8.83 11.12 -12.53
N VAL A 85 -8.16 12.11 -13.10
CA VAL A 85 -6.70 12.31 -12.95
C VAL A 85 -6.46 13.53 -12.07
N TYR A 86 -5.65 13.36 -11.04
CA TYR A 86 -5.29 14.42 -10.10
C TYR A 86 -3.79 14.69 -10.19
N GLU A 87 -3.39 15.93 -9.96
CA GLU A 87 -1.99 16.28 -9.72
C GLU A 87 -1.70 16.21 -8.22
N THR A 88 -0.55 15.69 -7.85
CA THR A 88 -0.06 15.64 -6.47
C THR A 88 1.43 15.95 -6.44
N GLU A 89 1.92 16.38 -5.29
CA GLU A 89 3.34 16.55 -5.04
C GLU A 89 3.68 15.74 -3.78
N ASP A 90 4.53 14.73 -3.92
CA ASP A 90 4.96 13.88 -2.81
C ASP A 90 6.49 13.81 -2.69
N GLU A 91 6.96 13.27 -1.56
CA GLU A 91 8.40 13.16 -1.26
C GLU A 91 9.13 12.09 -2.09
N TYR A 92 8.41 11.22 -2.80
CA TYR A 92 8.96 10.10 -3.55
C TYR A 92 9.21 10.46 -5.03
N PHE A 93 8.28 11.18 -5.65
CA PHE A 93 8.27 11.50 -7.08
C PHE A 93 8.13 12.99 -7.37
N GLY A 94 7.95 13.84 -6.34
CA GLY A 94 7.66 15.25 -6.53
C GLY A 94 6.32 15.44 -7.22
N LYS A 95 6.25 16.39 -8.17
CA LYS A 95 5.02 16.67 -8.94
C LYS A 95 4.70 15.54 -9.90
N THR A 96 3.60 14.84 -9.65
CA THR A 96 3.16 13.67 -10.40
C THR A 96 1.65 13.64 -10.57
N LYS A 97 1.16 12.71 -11.38
CA LYS A 97 -0.27 12.47 -11.62
C LYS A 97 -0.69 11.16 -10.97
N ILE A 98 -1.91 11.15 -10.44
CA ILE A 98 -2.47 9.99 -9.75
C ILE A 98 -3.92 9.72 -10.18
N TYR A 99 -4.34 8.47 -10.01
CA TYR A 99 -5.72 8.03 -10.10
C TYR A 99 -6.27 7.76 -8.69
N LYS A 100 -7.48 8.23 -8.42
CA LYS A 100 -8.25 7.94 -7.20
C LYS A 100 -9.58 7.30 -7.58
N ASP A 101 -10.22 6.64 -6.61
CA ASP A 101 -11.52 5.98 -6.68
C ASP A 101 -11.60 4.81 -7.66
N TYR A 102 -11.33 5.03 -8.95
CA TYR A 102 -11.35 4.00 -9.97
C TYR A 102 -10.44 4.34 -11.15
N LEU A 103 -10.00 3.30 -11.85
CA LEU A 103 -9.34 3.39 -13.16
C LEU A 103 -9.88 2.28 -14.05
N LYS A 104 -10.37 2.62 -15.23
CA LYS A 104 -10.80 1.65 -16.23
C LYS A 104 -10.00 1.82 -17.51
N ILE A 105 -9.37 0.74 -17.96
CA ILE A 105 -8.60 0.72 -19.21
C ILE A 105 -9.05 -0.43 -20.11
N VAL A 106 -8.66 -0.33 -21.38
CA VAL A 106 -8.83 -1.41 -22.36
C VAL A 106 -7.60 -1.55 -23.22
N PHE A 107 -7.25 -2.78 -23.57
CA PHE A 107 -6.22 -3.09 -24.55
C PHE A 107 -6.63 -4.27 -25.43
N ASN A 108 -5.97 -4.41 -26.58
CA ASN A 108 -6.28 -5.49 -27.52
C ASN A 108 -5.59 -6.79 -27.10
N ASP A 109 -6.30 -7.89 -27.22
CA ASP A 109 -5.78 -9.24 -27.06
C ASP A 109 -5.50 -9.86 -28.43
N ASN A 110 -4.37 -9.46 -29.02
CA ASN A 110 -3.96 -9.90 -30.36
C ASN A 110 -2.87 -10.97 -30.32
N TYR A 111 -2.70 -11.64 -29.17
CA TYR A 111 -1.62 -12.60 -28.95
C TYR A 111 -2.16 -14.03 -28.96
N ASP A 112 -1.45 -14.94 -29.64
CA ASP A 112 -1.83 -16.35 -29.70
C ASP A 112 -1.71 -17.04 -28.33
N GLU A 113 -0.79 -16.56 -27.49
CA GLU A 113 -0.65 -16.98 -26.09
C GLU A 113 -0.92 -15.80 -25.16
N SER A 114 -1.97 -15.90 -24.35
CA SER A 114 -2.40 -14.89 -23.39
C SER A 114 -1.64 -15.02 -22.06
N ASP A 115 -0.40 -14.51 -21.99
CA ASP A 115 0.41 -14.36 -20.77
C ASP A 115 0.59 -12.87 -20.44
N HIS A 116 -0.55 -12.21 -20.22
CA HIS A 116 -0.59 -10.78 -19.97
C HIS A 116 -0.24 -10.50 -18.51
N ALA A 117 0.73 -9.63 -18.29
CA ALA A 117 1.11 -9.12 -16.99
C ALA A 117 0.85 -7.62 -16.92
N ILE A 118 0.11 -7.22 -15.89
CA ILE A 118 -0.19 -5.83 -15.57
C ILE A 118 0.65 -5.42 -14.36
N PHE A 119 1.33 -4.28 -14.48
CA PHE A 119 2.11 -3.67 -13.42
C PHE A 119 1.49 -2.35 -13.02
N TYR A 120 1.49 -2.07 -11.73
CA TYR A 120 0.97 -0.84 -11.16
C TYR A 120 1.62 -0.59 -9.81
N GLN A 121 1.61 0.66 -9.38
CA GLN A 121 2.08 1.07 -8.06
C GLN A 121 1.16 2.12 -7.50
N GLY A 122 0.94 2.05 -6.19
CA GLY A 122 0.15 3.03 -5.47
C GLY A 122 0.62 3.24 -4.05
N CYS A 123 0.09 4.27 -3.43
CA CYS A 123 0.42 4.65 -2.05
C CYS A 123 -0.85 4.94 -1.27
N ALA A 124 -0.70 4.95 0.04
CA ALA A 124 -1.67 5.49 0.97
C ALA A 124 -1.36 6.97 1.22
N GLU A 125 -2.40 7.80 1.36
CA GLU A 125 -2.24 9.21 1.72
C GLU A 125 -1.57 9.40 3.09
N GLN A 126 -1.62 8.38 3.96
CA GLN A 126 -0.93 8.35 5.25
C GLN A 126 0.61 8.21 5.17
N GLY A 127 1.19 8.24 3.97
CA GLY A 127 2.63 8.44 3.77
C GLY A 127 3.47 7.19 3.50
N PHE A 128 2.86 6.07 3.09
CA PHE A 128 3.62 4.90 2.64
C PHE A 128 3.18 4.42 1.27
N CYS A 129 4.13 3.87 0.51
CA CYS A 129 3.92 3.35 -0.83
C CYS A 129 4.08 1.83 -0.87
N TYR A 130 3.22 1.17 -1.64
CA TYR A 130 3.41 -0.24 -1.95
C TYR A 130 4.53 -0.40 -2.98
N PRO A 131 5.27 -1.52 -2.97
CA PRO A 131 6.13 -1.90 -4.08
C PRO A 131 5.31 -2.02 -5.39
N ILE A 132 6.00 -2.10 -6.53
CA ILE A 132 5.34 -2.43 -7.80
C ILE A 132 4.61 -3.78 -7.65
N GLN A 133 3.32 -3.75 -7.94
CA GLN A 133 2.46 -4.93 -7.97
C GLN A 133 2.46 -5.52 -9.37
N LYS A 134 2.37 -6.84 -9.45
CA LYS A 134 2.25 -7.60 -10.70
C LYS A 134 0.99 -8.44 -10.64
N TYR A 135 0.08 -8.22 -11.57
CA TYR A 135 -1.14 -8.99 -11.75
C TYR A 135 -1.06 -9.78 -13.06
N ILE A 136 -1.22 -11.09 -12.98
CA ILE A 136 -1.28 -11.99 -14.15
C ILE A 136 -2.75 -12.22 -14.49
N LEU A 137 -3.09 -12.06 -15.78
CA LEU A 137 -4.42 -12.33 -16.31
C LEU A 137 -4.67 -13.80 -16.58
#